data_AF-A0A067GV50-F1
#
_entry.id   AF-A0A067GV50-F1
#
_cell.length_a   1.000
_cell.length_b   1.000
_cell.length_c   1.000
_cell.angle_alpha   90.00
_cell.angle_beta   90.00
_cell.angle_gamma   90.00
#
_symmetry.space_group_name_H-M   'P 1'
#
loop_
_entity.id
_entity.type
_entity.pdbx_description
1 polymer ?
#
loop_
_entity_poly.entity_id
_entity_poly.type
_entity_poly.pdbx_seq_one_letter_code
_entity_poly.pdbx_strand_id
1 'polypeptide(L)'
;LLNSPFVGSSPRGSLEVHSIPMAVRLRSSSAILPFLENRLGNLRRYGLQRGALGAELLRNWGFADDELYDMGEMLSKMVSTMKPHSEISSDSD
;
A
#
# COMPACT_ATOMS: atom_id res chain seq x y z
N LEU A 1 -5.73 5.32 -44.70
CA LEU A 1 -6.16 6.64 -45.19
C LEU A 1 -5.41 7.68 -44.37
N LEU A 2 -4.67 8.55 -45.07
CA LEU A 2 -3.64 9.44 -44.53
C LEU A 2 -4.21 10.49 -43.57
N ASN A 3 -3.61 10.67 -42.39
CA ASN A 3 -3.82 11.84 -41.55
C ASN A 3 -2.60 12.76 -41.70
N SER A 4 -2.74 13.82 -42.48
CA SER A 4 -1.72 14.87 -42.59
C SER A 4 -1.59 15.63 -41.27
N PRO A 5 -0.39 16.01 -40.82
CA PRO A 5 -0.27 16.92 -39.69
C PRO A 5 -0.72 18.31 -40.14
N PHE A 6 -1.70 18.89 -39.44
CA PHE A 6 -2.11 20.27 -39.67
C PHE A 6 -0.96 21.21 -39.31
N VAL A 7 -0.23 21.67 -40.33
CA VAL A 7 0.69 22.79 -40.22
C VAL A 7 -0.16 24.06 -40.17
N GLY A 8 -0.34 24.65 -38.99
CA GLY A 8 -0.85 26.02 -38.93
C GLY A 8 -1.73 26.45 -37.75
N SER A 9 -1.96 25.64 -36.72
CA SER A 9 -2.63 26.15 -35.52
C SER A 9 -1.87 25.75 -34.27
N SER A 10 -1.25 26.71 -33.61
CA SER A 10 -0.87 26.56 -32.21
C SER A 10 -2.18 26.45 -31.40
N PRO A 11 -2.48 25.32 -30.74
CA PRO A 11 -3.71 25.20 -29.98
C PRO A 11 -3.52 25.98 -28.66
N ARG A 12 -3.84 27.28 -28.69
CA ARG A 12 -4.17 28.02 -27.48
C ARG A 12 -5.56 27.56 -27.03
N GLY A 13 -5.64 26.41 -26.37
CA GLY A 13 -6.85 25.93 -25.72
C GLY A 13 -7.07 24.42 -25.79
N SER A 14 -7.42 23.86 -24.62
CA SER A 14 -7.79 22.47 -24.32
C SER A 14 -6.68 21.43 -24.49
N LEU A 15 -6.12 20.99 -23.36
CA LEU A 15 -5.32 19.77 -23.27
C LEU A 15 -6.19 18.59 -23.70
N GLU A 16 -5.87 17.95 -24.81
CA GLU A 16 -6.56 16.73 -25.25
C GLU A 16 -6.11 15.56 -24.35
N VAL A 17 -6.94 15.24 -23.35
CA VAL A 17 -6.66 14.13 -22.42
C VAL A 17 -7.16 12.83 -23.05
N HIS A 18 -6.24 11.94 -23.37
CA HIS A 18 -6.54 10.56 -23.78
C HIS A 18 -6.39 9.63 -22.58
N SER A 19 -7.49 8.99 -22.17
CA SER A 19 -7.51 8.00 -21.08
C SER A 19 -7.84 6.61 -21.62
N ILE A 20 -7.17 5.58 -21.09
CA ILE A 20 -7.53 4.18 -21.31
C ILE A 20 -8.60 3.80 -20.27
N PRO A 21 -9.81 3.36 -20.67
CA PRO A 21 -10.82 2.93 -19.70
C PRO A 21 -10.31 1.72 -18.92
N MET A 22 -10.29 1.85 -17.59
CA MET A 22 -9.83 0.80 -16.67
C MET A 22 -10.97 0.38 -15.76
N ALA A 23 -11.29 -0.92 -15.75
CA ALA A 23 -12.20 -1.52 -14.79
C ALA A 23 -11.39 -2.27 -13.73
N VAL A 24 -11.72 -2.06 -12.44
CA VAL A 24 -11.09 -2.76 -11.31
C VAL A 24 -12.17 -3.31 -10.39
N ARG A 25 -11.95 -4.51 -9.86
CA ARG A 25 -12.79 -5.10 -8.81
C ARG A 25 -12.09 -4.96 -7.47
N LEU A 26 -12.68 -4.20 -6.56
CA LEU A 26 -12.28 -4.19 -5.16
C LEU A 26 -12.98 -5.34 -4.43
N ARG A 27 -12.21 -6.11 -3.66
CA ARG A 27 -12.74 -7.18 -2.82
C ARG A 27 -12.12 -7.11 -1.44
N SER A 28 -12.90 -7.39 -0.42
CA SER A 28 -12.36 -7.72 0.90
C SER A 28 -11.77 -9.12 0.83
N SER A 29 -10.48 -9.28 1.14
CA SER A 29 -9.78 -10.56 1.03
C SER A 29 -8.56 -10.59 1.93
N SER A 30 -8.33 -11.73 2.58
CA SER A 30 -7.10 -12.02 3.33
C SER A 30 -5.87 -12.21 2.44
N ALA A 31 -6.00 -12.14 1.11
CA ALA A 31 -4.88 -12.24 0.17
C ALA A 31 -3.83 -11.12 0.34
N ILE A 32 -4.16 -10.03 1.04
CA ILE A 32 -3.21 -8.97 1.40
C ILE A 32 -2.33 -9.34 2.60
N LEU A 33 -2.60 -10.44 3.30
CA LEU A 33 -1.88 -10.84 4.52
C LEU A 33 -0.34 -10.90 4.32
N PRO A 34 0.22 -11.52 3.25
CA PRO A 34 1.66 -11.53 3.05
C PRO A 34 2.26 -10.13 2.86
N PHE A 35 1.50 -9.21 2.26
CA PHE A 35 1.92 -7.81 2.11
C PHE A 35 2.04 -7.12 3.47
N LEU A 36 1.08 -7.35 4.37
CA LEU A 36 1.05 -6.78 5.71
C LEU A 36 2.14 -7.38 6.61
N GLU A 37 2.33 -8.70 6.56
CA GLU A 37 3.37 -9.39 7.32
C GLU A 37 4.77 -8.92 6.92
N ASN A 38 5.01 -8.76 5.62
CA ASN A 38 6.26 -8.19 5.11
C ASN A 38 6.49 -6.75 5.63
N ARG A 39 5.43 -5.93 5.68
CA ARG A 39 5.52 -4.54 6.13
C ARG A 39 5.76 -4.43 7.63
N LEU A 40 5.08 -5.25 8.42
CA LEU A 40 5.33 -5.36 9.85
C LEU A 40 6.76 -5.84 10.12
N GLY A 41 7.25 -6.83 9.39
CA GLY A 41 8.62 -7.32 9.49
C GLY A 41 9.65 -6.25 9.16
N ASN A 42 9.44 -5.51 8.06
CA ASN A 42 10.34 -4.42 7.66
C ASN A 42 10.33 -3.26 8.66
N LEU A 43 9.16 -2.84 9.15
CA LEU A 43 9.07 -1.78 10.15
C LEU A 43 9.80 -2.18 11.43
N ARG A 44 9.62 -3.43 11.89
CA ARG A 44 10.36 -3.94 13.06
C ARG A 44 11.87 -3.94 12.84
N ARG A 45 12.33 -4.44 11.69
CA ARG A 45 13.77 -4.58 11.39
C ARG A 45 14.46 -3.25 11.10
N TYR A 46 13.80 -2.36 10.39
CA TYR A 46 14.42 -1.15 9.83
C TYR A 46 13.97 0.14 10.50
N GLY A 47 12.85 0.14 11.24
CA GLY A 47 12.34 1.32 11.94
C GLY A 47 12.38 1.23 13.46
N LEU A 48 12.02 0.08 14.05
CA LEU A 48 11.81 -0.03 15.50
C LEU A 48 12.97 -0.68 16.29
N GLN A 49 13.76 -1.53 15.65
CA GLN A 49 14.90 -2.14 16.31
C GLN A 49 15.89 -1.06 16.75
N ARG A 50 16.51 -1.25 17.92
CA ARG A 50 17.56 -0.35 18.39
C ARG A 50 18.71 -0.35 17.38
N GLY A 51 19.08 0.83 16.90
CA GLY A 51 20.11 0.98 15.86
C GLY A 51 19.65 0.50 14.47
N ALA A 52 18.34 0.47 14.22
CA ALA A 52 17.82 0.08 12.92
C ALA A 52 18.31 1.02 11.81
N LEU A 53 18.66 0.43 10.66
CA LEU A 53 19.30 1.14 9.54
C LEU A 53 18.44 2.27 8.96
N GLY A 54 17.11 2.19 9.10
CA GLY A 54 16.17 3.20 8.62
C GLY A 54 15.77 4.24 9.67
N ALA A 55 16.23 4.13 10.93
CA ALA A 55 15.77 4.99 12.01
C ALA A 55 16.10 6.47 11.76
N GLU A 56 17.30 6.78 11.27
CA GLU A 56 17.69 8.15 10.94
C GLU A 56 16.90 8.71 9.75
N LEU A 57 16.65 7.88 8.73
CA LEU A 57 15.84 8.27 7.57
C LEU A 57 14.41 8.61 7.99
N LEU A 58 13.79 7.78 8.82
CA LEU A 58 12.42 8.01 9.31
C LEU A 58 12.34 9.29 10.15
N ARG A 59 13.32 9.52 11.02
CA ARG A 59 13.45 10.78 11.77
C ARG A 59 13.59 11.98 10.83
N ASN A 60 14.40 11.89 9.78
CA ASN A 60 14.59 12.96 8.80
C ASN A 60 13.33 13.22 7.95
N TRP A 61 12.45 12.23 7.81
CA TRP A 61 11.13 12.40 7.21
C TRP A 61 10.09 12.98 8.18
N GLY A 62 10.44 13.14 9.45
CA GLY A 62 9.58 13.73 10.48
C GLY A 62 8.81 12.73 11.33
N PHE A 63 9.06 11.43 11.20
CA PHE A 63 8.43 10.42 12.06
C PHE A 63 9.05 10.45 13.46
N ALA A 64 8.20 10.51 14.47
CA ALA A 64 8.58 10.35 15.86
C ALA A 64 8.57 8.86 16.27
N ASP A 65 9.31 8.52 17.32
CA ASP A 65 9.45 7.13 17.75
C ASP A 65 8.11 6.51 18.15
N ASP A 66 7.27 7.26 18.88
CA ASP A 66 5.92 6.87 19.28
C ASP A 66 5.01 6.60 18.08
N GLU A 67 5.06 7.44 17.05
CA GLU A 67 4.33 7.22 15.80
C GLU A 67 4.75 5.90 15.13
N LEU A 68 6.05 5.59 15.10
CA LEU A 68 6.53 4.33 14.55
C LEU A 68 6.05 3.12 15.36
N TYR A 69 6.01 3.23 16.69
CA TYR A 69 5.47 2.18 17.56
C TYR A 69 3.97 1.97 17.31
N ASP A 70 3.20 3.04 17.21
CA ASP A 70 1.77 2.99 16.91
C ASP A 70 1.49 2.36 15.54
N MET A 71 2.28 2.70 14.52
CA MET A 71 2.23 2.05 13.20
C MET A 71 2.52 0.55 13.31
N GLY A 72 3.49 0.16 14.14
CA GLY A 72 3.84 -1.24 14.41
C GLY A 72 2.69 -2.01 15.05
N GLU A 73 2.06 -1.43 16.06
CA GLU A 73 0.90 -2.02 16.75
C GLU A 73 -0.31 -2.15 15.81
N MET A 74 -0.58 -1.11 15.01
CA MET A 74 -1.67 -1.14 14.04
C MET A 74 -1.45 -2.19 12.94
N LEU A 75 -0.23 -2.33 12.41
CA LEU A 75 0.13 -3.40 11.48
C LEU A 75 0.01 -4.79 12.12
N SER A 76 0.44 -4.93 13.37
CA SER A 76 0.32 -6.17 14.16
C SER A 76 -1.15 -6.59 14.34
N LYS A 77 -2.02 -5.63 14.65
CA LYS A 77 -3.47 -5.83 14.76
C LYS A 77 -4.07 -6.28 13.43
N MET A 78 -3.74 -5.60 12.33
CA MET A 78 -4.26 -5.97 11.00
C MET A 78 -3.83 -7.39 10.59
N VAL A 79 -2.56 -7.76 10.81
CA VAL A 79 -2.08 -9.12 10.57
C VAL A 79 -2.87 -10.13 11.39
N SER A 80 -3.06 -9.85 12.68
CA SER A 80 -3.81 -10.73 13.59
C SER A 80 -5.27 -10.91 13.18
N THR A 81 -5.95 -9.83 12.76
CA THR A 81 -7.34 -9.87 12.31
C THR A 81 -7.53 -10.62 10.99
N MET A 82 -6.55 -10.56 10.09
CA MET A 82 -6.65 -11.17 8.76
C MET A 82 -6.16 -12.61 8.69
N LYS A 83 -5.47 -13.11 9.73
CA LYS A 83 -5.16 -14.53 9.83
C LYS A 83 -6.48 -15.31 9.85
N PRO A 84 -6.64 -16.32 8.99
CA PRO A 84 -7.81 -17.18 9.09
C PRO A 84 -7.79 -17.76 10.50
N HIS A 85 -8.85 -17.50 11.26
CA HIS A 85 -9.12 -18.31 12.43
C HIS A 85 -9.22 -19.73 11.87
N SER A 86 -8.48 -20.67 12.46
CA SER A 86 -8.82 -22.07 12.26
C SER A 86 -10.26 -22.18 12.76
N GLU A 87 -11.23 -22.06 11.86
CA GLU A 87 -12.59 -22.43 12.15
C GLU A 87 -12.54 -23.93 12.41
N ILE A 88 -12.38 -24.27 13.69
CA ILE A 88 -12.89 -25.50 14.25
C ILE A 88 -14.41 -25.43 14.09
N SER A 89 -14.90 -25.56 12.86
CA SER A 89 -16.30 -25.87 12.59
C SER A 89 -16.50 -27.34 12.93
N SER A 90 -16.42 -27.63 14.23
CA SER A 90 -16.92 -28.86 14.83
C SER A 90 -18.40 -28.65 15.09
N ASP A 91 -19.20 -28.67 14.03
CA ASP A 91 -20.61 -29.05 14.17
C ASP A 91 -20.70 -30.52 13.72
N SER A 92 -20.64 -31.39 14.73
CA SER A 92 -21.15 -32.75 14.61
C SER A 92 -22.68 -32.68 14.50
N ASP A 93 -23.22 -33.35 13.48
CA ASP A 93 -24.43 -34.16 13.59
C ASP A 93 -24.25 -35.42 12.73
#